data_AF-A0A4Q3EUS9-F1
#
_entry.id   AF-A0A4Q3EUS9-F1
#
_cell.length_a   1.000
_cell.length_b   1.000
_cell.length_c   1.000
_cell.angle_alpha   90.00
_cell.angle_beta   90.00
_cell.angle_gamma   90.00
#
_symmetry.space_group_name_H-M   'P 1'
#
loop_
_entity.id
_entity.type
_entity.pdbx_description
1 polymer ?
#
loop_
_entity_poly.entity_id
_entity_poly.type
_entity_poly.pdbx_seq_one_letter_code
_entity_poly.pdbx_strand_id
1 'polypeptide(L)'
;MSYRKFTDEELMEAYNTMHDYSGKIEKNLEAEIVDRGGLNAIKSRLKEQHKIPDEILRIRKATIKLHAEKQTGRIIIASDILNADEVDKIIADTLVGIKNIESDREISTSTILRGAIGMLLSIVLGSGIWWYSIISTGSMYYILLAPIAILSYLIIKGCTGQSSQNVAVFIFTFLAGFASVVLGSLLVKLCI
;
A
#
# COMPACT_ATOMS: atom_id res chain seq x y z
N MET A 1 -33.06 16.70 3.00
CA MET A 1 -32.44 15.45 2.51
C MET A 1 -33.21 14.26 3.07
N SER A 2 -33.27 13.11 2.36
CA SER A 2 -33.89 11.90 2.90
C SER A 2 -32.80 10.97 3.44
N TYR A 3 -32.75 10.80 4.75
CA TYR A 3 -31.78 9.94 5.45
C TYR A 3 -32.18 8.45 5.44
N ARG A 4 -33.33 8.11 4.87
CA ARG A 4 -33.82 6.72 4.78
C ARG A 4 -32.90 5.75 4.06
N LYS A 5 -32.09 6.26 3.12
CA LYS A 5 -31.15 5.45 2.35
C LYS A 5 -29.82 5.24 3.06
N PHE A 6 -29.59 5.92 4.17
CA PHE A 6 -28.31 5.89 4.86
C PHE A 6 -28.15 4.55 5.59
N THR A 7 -26.94 4.01 5.56
CA THR A 7 -26.53 2.92 6.45
C THR A 7 -26.45 3.41 7.90
N ASP A 8 -26.37 2.47 8.84
CA ASP A 8 -26.21 2.82 10.26
C ASP A 8 -24.88 3.55 10.51
N GLU A 9 -23.83 3.29 9.72
CA GLU A 9 -22.55 4.01 9.76
C GLU A 9 -22.69 5.44 9.24
N GLU A 10 -23.31 5.61 8.07
CA GLU A 10 -23.55 6.93 7.47
C GLU A 10 -24.45 7.80 8.35
N LEU A 11 -25.44 7.19 9.03
CA LEU A 11 -26.29 7.89 10.00
C LEU A 11 -25.49 8.36 11.23
N MET A 12 -24.60 7.50 11.75
CA MET A 12 -23.74 7.87 12.88
C MET A 12 -22.72 8.94 12.50
N GLU A 13 -22.14 8.87 11.30
CA GLU A 13 -21.21 9.87 10.80
C GLU A 13 -21.90 11.22 10.60
N ALA A 14 -23.09 11.23 9.98
CA ALA A 14 -23.88 12.45 9.82
C ALA A 14 -24.29 13.04 11.17
N TYR A 15 -24.70 12.20 12.12
CA TYR A 15 -25.04 12.61 13.48
C TYR A 15 -23.84 13.24 14.20
N ASN A 16 -22.70 12.56 14.24
CA ASN A 16 -21.50 13.04 14.92
C ASN A 16 -21.00 14.34 14.28
N THR A 17 -20.96 14.41 12.95
CA THR A 17 -20.53 15.62 12.23
C THR A 17 -21.44 16.80 12.55
N MET A 18 -22.77 16.64 12.50
CA MET A 18 -23.68 17.74 12.82
C MET A 18 -23.62 18.15 14.30
N HIS A 19 -23.54 17.17 15.19
CA HIS A 19 -23.43 17.39 16.62
C HIS A 19 -22.13 18.15 16.97
N ASP A 20 -21.00 17.72 16.41
CA ASP A 20 -19.67 18.28 16.72
C ASP A 20 -19.45 19.67 16.11
N TYR A 21 -19.94 19.91 14.89
CA TYR A 21 -19.73 21.19 14.21
C TYR A 21 -20.80 22.25 14.49
N SER A 22 -22.05 21.85 14.72
CA SER A 22 -23.17 22.81 14.82
C SER A 22 -23.95 22.73 16.13
N GLY A 23 -23.77 21.66 16.92
CA GLY A 23 -24.56 21.39 18.12
C GLY A 23 -26.05 21.19 17.85
N LYS A 24 -26.49 21.18 16.58
CA LYS A 24 -27.87 21.08 16.15
C LYS A 24 -28.01 19.97 15.12
N ILE A 25 -28.86 19.00 15.42
CA ILE A 25 -29.14 17.88 14.53
C ILE A 25 -30.35 18.23 13.68
N GLU A 26 -30.30 17.94 12.37
CA GLU A 26 -31.47 18.13 11.50
C GLU A 26 -32.63 17.25 11.97
N LYS A 27 -33.84 17.82 12.04
CA LYS A 27 -35.05 17.09 12.48
C LYS A 27 -35.32 15.81 11.68
N ASN A 28 -34.97 15.81 10.39
CA ASN A 28 -35.13 14.64 9.52
C ASN A 28 -34.15 13.51 9.87
N LEU A 29 -32.93 13.87 10.29
CA LEU A 29 -31.93 12.90 10.75
C LEU A 29 -32.29 12.36 12.14
N GLU A 30 -32.74 13.23 13.03
CA GLU A 30 -33.22 12.85 14.36
C GLU A 30 -34.44 11.92 14.27
N ALA A 31 -35.40 12.23 13.40
CA ALA A 31 -36.58 11.39 13.18
C ALA A 31 -36.19 10.00 12.64
N GLU A 32 -35.25 9.91 11.70
CA GLU A 32 -34.76 8.63 11.18
C GLU A 32 -34.02 7.81 12.25
N ILE A 33 -33.20 8.46 13.08
CA ILE A 33 -32.51 7.80 14.19
C ILE A 33 -33.52 7.22 15.19
N VAL A 34 -34.56 7.98 15.53
CA VAL A 34 -35.63 7.52 16.43
C VAL A 34 -36.41 6.37 15.80
N ASP A 35 -36.77 6.45 14.52
CA ASP A 35 -37.49 5.39 13.78
C ASP A 35 -36.72 4.06 13.80
N ARG A 36 -35.38 4.12 13.75
CA ARG A 36 -34.49 2.94 13.83
C ARG A 36 -34.21 2.43 15.25
N GLY A 37 -34.99 2.88 16.24
CA GLY A 37 -34.87 2.47 17.65
C GLY A 37 -33.91 3.32 18.48
N GLY A 38 -33.50 4.48 17.97
CA GLY A 38 -32.63 5.44 18.65
C GLY A 38 -31.14 5.17 18.50
N LEU A 39 -30.33 6.15 18.94
CA LEU A 39 -28.87 6.13 18.82
C LEU A 39 -28.21 4.89 19.45
N ASN A 40 -28.76 4.42 20.58
CA ASN A 40 -28.23 3.24 21.28
C ASN A 40 -28.49 1.94 20.52
N ALA A 41 -29.61 1.83 19.80
CA ALA A 41 -29.92 0.67 18.97
C ALA A 41 -28.99 0.63 17.74
N ILE A 42 -28.79 1.78 17.09
CA ILE A 42 -27.84 1.93 15.98
C ILE A 42 -26.42 1.57 16.45
N LYS A 43 -25.94 2.14 17.56
CA LYS A 43 -24.62 1.82 18.13
C LYS A 43 -24.47 0.34 18.47
N SER A 44 -25.52 -0.30 19.00
CA SER A 44 -25.49 -1.73 19.32
C SER A 44 -25.42 -2.59 18.05
N ARG A 45 -26.17 -2.24 16.99
CA ARG A 45 -26.10 -2.93 15.71
C ARG A 45 -24.74 -2.76 15.04
N LEU A 46 -24.16 -1.55 15.07
CA LEU A 46 -22.81 -1.31 14.56
C LEU A 46 -21.75 -2.10 15.33
N LYS A 47 -21.85 -2.14 16.66
CA LYS A 47 -20.98 -3.00 17.47
C LYS A 47 -21.10 -4.45 17.04
N GLU A 48 -22.32 -4.95 16.83
CA GLU A 48 -22.54 -6.32 16.36
C GLU A 48 -21.93 -6.56 14.98
N GLN A 49 -22.11 -5.61 14.04
CA GLN A 49 -21.54 -5.69 12.69
C GLN A 49 -20.01 -5.68 12.70
N HIS A 50 -19.37 -4.93 13.61
CA HIS A 50 -17.92 -4.85 13.70
C HIS A 50 -17.27 -5.95 14.55
N LYS A 51 -18.02 -6.74 15.33
CA LYS A 51 -17.46 -7.81 16.16
C LYS A 51 -16.52 -8.74 15.40
N ILE A 52 -16.95 -9.23 14.23
CA ILE A 52 -16.14 -10.15 13.42
C ILE A 52 -14.92 -9.43 12.80
N PRO A 53 -15.06 -8.30 12.09
CA PRO A 53 -13.91 -7.53 11.59
C PRO A 53 -12.88 -7.16 12.66
N ASP A 54 -13.34 -6.70 13.82
CA ASP A 54 -12.48 -6.31 14.94
C ASP A 54 -11.73 -7.52 15.51
N GLU A 55 -12.40 -8.67 15.60
CA GLU A 55 -11.78 -9.91 16.05
C GLU A 55 -10.72 -10.41 15.06
N ILE A 56 -11.00 -10.37 13.75
CA ILE A 56 -10.02 -10.68 12.71
C ILE A 56 -8.79 -9.77 12.86
N LEU A 57 -9.00 -8.47 13.08
CA LEU A 57 -7.93 -7.51 13.27
C LEU A 57 -7.12 -7.79 14.54
N ARG A 58 -7.78 -8.15 15.65
CA ARG A 58 -7.13 -8.55 16.90
C ARG A 58 -6.23 -9.76 16.68
N ILE A 59 -6.73 -10.81 16.02
CA ILE A 59 -5.98 -12.03 15.72
C ILE A 59 -4.76 -11.68 14.86
N ARG A 60 -4.93 -10.91 13.78
CA ARG A 60 -3.80 -10.47 12.93
C ARG A 60 -2.71 -9.75 13.72
N LYS A 61 -3.08 -8.78 14.56
CA LYS A 61 -2.14 -8.02 15.40
C LYS A 61 -1.41 -8.93 16.39
N ALA A 62 -2.12 -9.86 17.02
CA ALA A 62 -1.53 -10.83 17.93
C ALA A 62 -0.55 -11.76 17.20
N THR A 63 -0.91 -12.28 16.02
CA THR A 63 -0.02 -13.11 15.19
C THR A 63 1.26 -12.37 14.82
N ILE A 64 1.17 -11.12 14.36
CA ILE A 64 2.34 -10.30 14.02
C ILE A 64 3.24 -10.12 15.25
N LYS A 65 2.65 -9.81 16.42
CA LYS A 65 3.40 -9.63 17.66
C LYS A 65 4.12 -10.90 18.09
N LEU A 66 3.43 -12.04 18.09
CA LEU A 66 4.00 -13.33 18.50
C LEU A 66 5.10 -13.81 17.53
N HIS A 67 4.93 -13.57 16.22
CA HIS A 67 5.98 -13.83 15.22
C HIS A 67 7.21 -12.94 15.46
N ALA A 68 7.02 -11.65 15.75
CA ALA A 68 8.11 -10.72 16.05
C ALA A 68 8.89 -11.10 17.33
N GLU A 69 8.21 -11.67 18.33
CA GLU A 69 8.81 -12.20 19.55
C GLU A 69 9.57 -13.52 19.33
N LYS A 70 9.65 -14.02 18.09
CA LYS A 70 10.33 -15.27 17.70
C LYS A 70 9.86 -16.48 18.50
N GLN A 71 8.58 -16.54 18.86
CA GLN A 71 8.05 -17.73 19.53
C GLN A 71 8.26 -18.97 18.65
N THR A 72 9.05 -19.92 19.17
CA THR A 72 9.31 -21.20 18.52
C THR A 72 8.17 -22.15 18.83
N GLY A 73 7.16 -22.21 17.97
CA GLY A 73 6.01 -23.10 18.13
C GLY A 73 4.82 -22.72 17.25
N ARG A 74 3.75 -23.52 17.32
CA ARG A 74 2.47 -23.17 16.67
C ARG A 74 1.87 -21.98 17.42
N ILE A 75 1.60 -20.88 16.71
CA ILE A 75 0.85 -19.74 17.24
C ILE A 75 -0.58 -20.19 17.46
N ILE A 76 -1.06 -20.10 18.71
CA ILE A 76 -2.43 -20.44 19.09
C ILE A 76 -3.06 -19.20 19.68
N ILE A 77 -4.17 -18.76 19.08
CA ILE A 77 -4.96 -17.62 19.55
C ILE A 77 -6.38 -18.12 19.78
N ALA A 78 -6.92 -17.93 20.98
CA ALA A 78 -8.31 -18.25 21.27
C ALA A 78 -9.23 -17.17 20.69
N SER A 79 -10.40 -17.57 20.21
CA SER A 79 -11.50 -16.69 19.83
C SER A 79 -12.81 -17.27 20.34
N ASP A 80 -13.63 -16.42 20.95
CA ASP A 80 -14.99 -16.79 21.37
C ASP A 80 -16.04 -16.48 20.28
N ILE A 81 -15.61 -15.85 19.18
CA ILE A 81 -16.47 -15.35 18.10
C ILE A 81 -16.28 -16.18 16.83
N LEU A 82 -15.04 -16.55 16.51
CA LEU A 82 -14.68 -17.33 15.35
C LEU A 82 -14.40 -18.78 15.73
N ASN A 83 -14.68 -19.70 14.82
CA ASN A 83 -14.33 -21.10 15.03
C ASN A 83 -12.81 -21.32 14.87
N ALA A 84 -12.32 -22.48 15.33
CA ALA A 84 -10.89 -22.78 15.29
C ALA A 84 -10.30 -22.75 13.87
N ASP A 85 -11.03 -23.24 12.87
CA ASP A 85 -10.57 -23.29 11.48
C ASP A 85 -10.42 -21.89 10.86
N GLU A 86 -11.35 -20.97 11.17
CA GLU A 86 -11.30 -19.57 10.76
C GLU A 86 -10.11 -18.86 11.38
N VAL A 87 -9.86 -19.08 12.67
CA VAL A 87 -8.72 -18.52 13.37
C VAL A 87 -7.41 -19.04 12.79
N ASP A 88 -7.28 -20.36 12.58
CA ASP A 88 -6.11 -20.98 11.97
C ASP A 88 -5.85 -20.42 10.57
N LYS A 89 -6.90 -20.22 9.77
CA LYS A 89 -6.79 -19.61 8.44
C LYS A 89 -6.28 -18.17 8.51
N ILE A 90 -6.81 -17.34 9.42
CA ILE A 90 -6.35 -15.96 9.59
C ILE A 90 -4.88 -15.92 10.02
N ILE A 91 -4.47 -16.81 10.92
CA ILE A 91 -3.07 -16.93 11.34
C ILE A 91 -2.19 -17.31 10.15
N ALA A 92 -2.57 -18.33 9.39
CA ALA A 92 -1.82 -18.79 8.22
C ALA A 92 -1.67 -17.68 7.16
N ASP A 93 -2.76 -17.01 6.80
CA ASP A 93 -2.74 -15.91 5.83
C ASP A 93 -1.85 -14.76 6.30
N THR A 94 -1.87 -14.45 7.60
CA THR A 94 -1.03 -13.42 8.20
C THR A 94 0.45 -13.80 8.13
N LEU A 95 0.80 -15.04 8.47
CA LEU A 95 2.18 -15.55 8.42
C LEU A 95 2.72 -15.61 6.99
N VAL A 96 1.89 -16.01 6.03
CA VAL A 96 2.23 -15.95 4.60
C VAL A 96 2.50 -14.50 4.17
N GLY A 97 1.65 -13.56 4.60
CA GLY A 97 1.85 -12.13 4.36
C GLY A 97 3.18 -11.61 4.92
N ILE A 98 3.52 -11.97 6.16
CA ILE A 98 4.79 -11.60 6.79
C ILE A 98 5.97 -12.18 6.01
N LYS A 99 5.93 -13.48 5.69
CA LYS A 99 6.99 -14.15 4.93
C LYS A 99 7.22 -13.52 3.55
N ASN A 100 6.14 -13.13 2.87
CA ASN A 100 6.25 -12.46 1.57
C ASN A 100 6.93 -11.09 1.70
N ILE A 101 6.62 -10.32 2.74
CA ILE A 101 7.28 -9.03 3.02
C ILE A 101 8.75 -9.23 3.37
N GLU A 102 9.07 -10.22 4.21
CA GLU A 102 10.45 -10.56 4.58
C GLU A 102 11.26 -10.99 3.36
N SER A 103 10.71 -11.87 2.52
CA SER A 103 11.35 -12.35 1.29
C SER A 103 11.56 -11.24 0.25
N ASP A 104 10.62 -10.30 0.14
CA ASP A 104 10.78 -9.14 -0.74
C ASP A 104 11.94 -8.23 -0.29
N ARG A 105 12.13 -8.07 1.03
CA ARG A 105 13.20 -7.26 1.62
C ARG A 105 14.56 -7.95 1.62
N GLU A 106 14.59 -9.26 1.49
CA GLU A 106 15.81 -10.04 1.51
C GLU A 106 16.69 -9.74 0.28
N ILE A 107 17.95 -9.39 0.54
CA ILE A 107 18.94 -9.13 -0.50
C ILE A 107 19.72 -10.43 -0.75
N SER A 108 19.30 -11.18 -1.76
CA SER A 108 20.02 -12.37 -2.22
C SER A 108 21.05 -12.02 -3.29
N THR A 109 22.05 -12.88 -3.50
CA THR A 109 22.98 -12.74 -4.64
C THR A 109 22.25 -12.68 -5.98
N SER A 110 21.12 -13.40 -6.09
CA SER A 110 20.29 -13.38 -7.30
C SER A 110 19.62 -12.02 -7.52
N THR A 111 19.17 -11.35 -6.45
CA THR A 111 18.65 -9.97 -6.48
C THR A 111 19.71 -9.02 -7.02
N ILE A 112 20.94 -9.12 -6.52
CA ILE A 112 22.04 -8.26 -6.93
C ILE A 112 22.35 -8.44 -8.42
N LEU A 113 22.49 -9.69 -8.87
CA LEU A 113 22.82 -9.99 -10.28
C LEU A 113 21.70 -9.53 -11.23
N ARG A 114 20.44 -9.87 -10.92
CA ARG A 114 19.28 -9.48 -11.73
C ARG A 114 19.05 -7.97 -11.68
N GLY A 115 19.30 -7.33 -10.54
CA GLY A 115 19.22 -5.89 -10.36
C GLY A 115 20.26 -5.15 -11.19
N ALA A 116 21.50 -5.66 -11.25
CA ALA A 116 22.55 -5.10 -12.10
C ALA A 116 22.20 -5.21 -13.60
N ILE A 117 21.64 -6.34 -14.04
CA ILE A 117 21.15 -6.51 -15.42
C ILE A 117 20.01 -5.51 -15.71
N GLY A 118 19.04 -5.41 -14.80
CA GLY A 118 17.93 -4.45 -14.92
C GLY A 118 18.42 -3.00 -14.96
N MET A 119 19.44 -2.66 -14.17
CA MET A 119 20.07 -1.35 -14.15
C MET A 119 20.69 -1.03 -15.51
N LEU A 120 21.45 -1.94 -16.12
CA LEU A 120 22.05 -1.72 -17.44
C LEU A 120 20.99 -1.51 -18.52
N LEU A 121 19.94 -2.34 -18.55
CA LEU A 121 18.83 -2.20 -19.49
C LEU A 121 18.10 -0.85 -19.31
N SER A 122 17.87 -0.48 -18.05
CA SER A 122 17.26 0.79 -17.70
C SER A 122 18.11 1.98 -18.13
N ILE A 123 19.43 1.92 -17.97
CA ILE A 123 20.34 2.98 -18.39
C ILE A 123 20.25 3.18 -19.90
N VAL A 124 20.27 2.10 -20.68
CA VAL A 124 20.20 2.19 -22.14
C VAL A 124 18.87 2.82 -22.59
N LEU A 125 17.75 2.34 -22.07
CA LEU A 125 16.42 2.83 -22.45
C LEU A 125 16.16 4.26 -21.94
N GLY A 126 16.49 4.54 -20.69
CA GLY A 126 16.34 5.86 -20.08
C GLY A 126 17.20 6.92 -20.77
N SER A 127 18.44 6.58 -21.10
CA SER A 127 19.34 7.48 -21.85
C SER A 127 18.81 7.78 -23.23
N GLY A 128 18.28 6.78 -23.93
CA GLY A 128 17.68 6.94 -25.26
C GLY A 128 16.49 7.89 -25.24
N ILE A 129 15.60 7.75 -24.25
CA ILE A 129 14.44 8.65 -24.06
C ILE A 129 14.90 10.09 -23.77
N TRP A 130 15.87 10.26 -22.86
CA TRP A 130 16.40 11.57 -22.49
C TRP A 130 17.08 12.27 -23.68
N TRP A 131 17.96 11.54 -24.37
CA TRP A 131 18.67 12.00 -25.56
C TRP A 131 17.70 12.41 -26.67
N TYR A 132 16.74 11.54 -26.99
CA TYR A 132 15.74 11.79 -28.03
C TYR A 132 14.88 13.02 -27.71
N SER A 133 14.49 13.20 -26.45
CA SER A 133 13.73 14.38 -26.03
C SER A 133 14.51 15.67 -26.28
N ILE A 134 15.80 15.72 -25.95
CA ILE A 134 16.61 16.93 -26.12
C ILE A 134 16.80 17.24 -27.61
N ILE A 135 17.12 16.25 -28.44
CA ILE A 135 17.29 16.47 -29.89
C ILE A 135 15.99 16.93 -30.54
N SER A 136 14.87 16.32 -30.18
CA SER A 136 13.58 16.61 -30.82
C SER A 136 13.03 17.99 -30.46
N THR A 137 13.36 18.49 -29.27
CA THR A 137 12.79 19.73 -28.72
C THR A 137 13.78 20.88 -28.61
N GLY A 138 15.08 20.61 -28.77
CA GLY A 138 16.16 21.57 -28.56
C GLY A 138 16.31 22.06 -27.12
N SER A 139 15.67 21.41 -26.14
CA SER A 139 15.65 21.88 -24.74
C SER A 139 15.63 20.71 -23.75
N MET A 140 16.15 20.96 -22.54
CA MET A 140 16.14 19.99 -21.44
C MET A 140 14.86 20.14 -20.61
N TYR A 141 13.97 19.16 -20.68
CA TYR A 141 12.74 19.13 -19.90
C TYR A 141 12.90 18.27 -18.64
N TYR A 142 13.20 18.91 -17.51
CA TYR A 142 13.37 18.21 -16.22
C TYR A 142 12.13 17.45 -15.74
N ILE A 143 10.94 17.75 -16.27
CA ILE A 143 9.73 16.97 -16.00
C ILE A 143 9.87 15.50 -16.42
N LEU A 144 10.75 15.18 -17.39
CA LEU A 144 11.03 13.81 -17.83
C LEU A 144 11.83 12.98 -16.83
N LEU A 145 12.42 13.60 -15.80
CA LEU A 145 13.12 12.85 -14.74
C LEU A 145 12.19 11.89 -14.01
N ALA A 146 10.95 12.30 -13.73
CA ALA A 146 9.98 11.44 -13.04
C ALA A 146 9.59 10.21 -13.89
N PRO A 147 9.18 10.35 -15.18
CA PRO A 147 8.99 9.21 -16.07
C PRO A 147 10.20 8.28 -16.20
N ILE A 148 11.42 8.82 -16.29
CA ILE A 148 12.64 8.01 -16.38
C ILE A 148 12.87 7.23 -15.09
N ALA A 149 12.67 7.84 -13.92
CA ALA A 149 12.79 7.17 -12.63
C ALA A 149 11.74 6.05 -12.48
N ILE A 150 10.48 6.32 -12.88
CA ILE A 150 9.41 5.32 -12.88
C ILE A 150 9.74 4.16 -13.81
N LEU A 151 10.18 4.45 -15.03
CA LEU A 151 10.59 3.43 -16.00
C LEU A 151 11.73 2.58 -15.46
N SER A 152 12.72 3.21 -14.83
CA SER A 152 13.87 2.53 -14.24
C SER A 152 13.44 1.53 -13.17
N TYR A 153 12.53 1.97 -12.30
CA TYR A 153 11.94 1.10 -11.29
C TYR A 153 11.20 -0.08 -11.91
N LEU A 154 10.36 0.15 -12.92
CA LEU A 154 9.57 -0.91 -13.55
C LEU A 154 10.47 -1.97 -14.22
N ILE A 155 11.54 -1.55 -14.90
CA ILE A 155 12.50 -2.48 -15.52
C ILE A 155 13.19 -3.31 -14.45
N ILE A 156 13.75 -2.66 -13.42
CA ILE A 156 14.50 -3.36 -12.36
C ILE A 156 13.59 -4.28 -11.55
N LYS A 157 12.37 -3.83 -11.23
CA LYS A 157 11.33 -4.67 -10.60
C LYS A 157 10.99 -5.87 -11.49
N GLY A 158 10.84 -5.66 -12.80
CA GLY A 158 10.60 -6.74 -13.75
C GLY A 158 11.71 -7.78 -13.78
N CYS A 159 12.97 -7.35 -13.68
CA CYS A 159 14.13 -8.25 -13.65
C CYS A 159 14.29 -8.98 -12.30
N THR A 160 14.08 -8.29 -11.18
CA THR A 160 14.35 -8.82 -9.84
C THR A 160 13.16 -9.55 -9.23
N GLY A 161 11.93 -9.19 -9.62
CA GLY A 161 10.69 -9.64 -8.98
C GLY A 161 10.43 -8.98 -7.61
N GLN A 162 11.30 -8.06 -7.17
CA GLN A 162 11.25 -7.44 -5.85
C GLN A 162 10.81 -5.97 -5.93
N SER A 163 10.18 -5.49 -4.87
CA SER A 163 9.66 -4.13 -4.77
C SER A 163 10.73 -3.10 -4.34
N SER A 164 10.36 -1.82 -4.34
CA SER A 164 11.20 -0.74 -3.81
C SER A 164 11.41 -0.81 -2.28
N GLN A 165 10.73 -1.71 -1.57
CA GLN A 165 11.06 -2.00 -0.17
C GLN A 165 12.38 -2.77 -0.03
N ASN A 166 12.85 -3.42 -1.10
CA ASN A 166 14.19 -3.97 -1.16
C ASN A 166 15.22 -2.85 -1.39
N VAL A 167 16.16 -2.71 -0.46
CA VAL A 167 17.17 -1.63 -0.52
C VAL A 167 18.04 -1.73 -1.77
N ALA A 168 18.36 -2.93 -2.25
CA ALA A 168 19.15 -3.09 -3.47
C ALA A 168 18.38 -2.60 -4.71
N VAL A 169 17.10 -2.95 -4.85
CA VAL A 169 16.23 -2.48 -5.95
C VAL A 169 16.10 -0.95 -5.94
N PHE A 170 15.96 -0.36 -4.75
CA PHE A 170 15.92 1.09 -4.59
C PHE A 170 17.22 1.75 -5.06
N ILE A 171 18.37 1.26 -4.61
CA ILE A 171 19.69 1.78 -5.01
C ILE A 171 19.90 1.64 -6.52
N PHE A 172 19.61 0.47 -7.11
CA PHE A 172 19.74 0.27 -8.55
C PHE A 172 18.84 1.21 -9.34
N THR A 173 17.61 1.44 -8.89
CA THR A 173 16.68 2.37 -9.53
C THR A 173 17.21 3.79 -9.53
N PHE A 174 17.71 4.26 -8.38
CA PHE A 174 18.26 5.59 -8.25
C PHE A 174 19.51 5.78 -9.13
N LEU A 175 20.44 4.82 -9.07
CA LEU A 175 21.65 4.84 -9.90
C LEU A 175 21.33 4.77 -11.40
N ALA A 176 20.38 3.92 -11.80
CA ALA A 176 19.94 3.81 -13.18
C ALA A 176 19.35 5.13 -13.70
N GLY A 177 18.46 5.75 -12.93
CA GLY A 177 17.84 7.02 -13.30
C GLY A 177 18.87 8.14 -13.44
N PHE A 178 19.80 8.26 -12.48
CA PHE A 178 20.86 9.25 -12.53
C PHE A 178 21.82 9.01 -13.72
N ALA A 179 22.29 7.78 -13.89
CA ALA A 179 23.17 7.41 -14.99
C ALA A 179 22.50 7.59 -16.37
N SER A 180 21.19 7.35 -16.47
CA SER A 180 20.42 7.58 -17.71
C SER A 180 20.47 9.03 -18.16
N VAL A 181 20.31 9.97 -17.22
CA VAL A 181 20.33 11.41 -17.51
C VAL A 181 21.73 11.87 -17.88
N VAL A 182 22.76 11.40 -17.16
CA VAL A 182 24.16 11.73 -17.44
C VAL A 182 24.55 11.20 -18.82
N LEU A 183 24.31 9.92 -19.10
CA LEU A 183 24.68 9.30 -20.37
C LEU A 183 23.88 9.90 -21.53
N GLY A 184 22.57 10.10 -21.38
CA GLY A 184 21.74 10.76 -22.39
C GLY A 184 22.24 12.18 -22.71
N SER A 185 22.65 12.95 -21.69
CA SER A 185 23.20 14.30 -21.88
C SER A 185 24.57 14.29 -22.57
N LEU A 186 25.41 13.29 -22.28
CA LEU A 186 26.69 13.09 -22.96
C LEU A 186 26.48 12.73 -24.44
N LEU A 187 25.51 11.88 -24.76
CA LEU A 187 25.17 11.52 -26.14
C LEU A 187 24.75 12.74 -26.96
N VAL A 188 24.01 13.69 -26.36
CA VAL A 188 23.63 14.94 -27.05
C VAL A 188 24.88 15.73 -27.44
N LYS A 189 25.84 15.88 -26.52
CA LYS A 189 27.10 16.61 -26.76
C LYS A 189 27.99 15.97 -27.82
N LEU A 190 27.83 14.67 -28.09
CA LEU A 190 28.60 13.96 -29.12
C LEU A 190 27.97 14.08 -30.51
N CYS A 191 26.67 14.40 -30.59
CA CYS A 191 25.93 14.49 -31.85
C CYS A 191 25.78 15.92 -32.38
N ILE A 192 26.08 16.94 -31.57
CA ILE A 192 26.08 18.38 -31.92
C ILE A 192 27.52 18.85 -31.99
#